data_AF-A0AAW0GTV5-F1
#
_entry.id   AF-A0AAW0GTV5-F1
#
_cell.length_a   1.000
_cell.length_b   1.000
_cell.length_c   1.000
_cell.angle_alpha   90.00
_cell.angle_beta   90.00
_cell.angle_gamma   90.00
#
_symmetry.space_group_name_H-M   'P 1'
#
loop_
_entity.id
_entity.type
_entity.pdbx_description
1 polymer ?
#
loop_
_entity_poly.entity_id
_entity_poly.type
_entity_poly.pdbx_seq_one_letter_code
_entity_poly.pdbx_strand_id
1 'polypeptide(L)'
;MFLGALFLGLLFRVVAHPSADELRPLYDVLAKGPPSDALSVSPQALSPRVPLSTDDDTPSPLVDLQVYAPPVVPKGSASCETVLLTHEFGDGSFGVPGIADYIPPTSSTCGQVGRWAAITLNVTVYSSSTFQCGTHKIRNSLDDVCIVATSTFPHLRREINSVKDVTHYSALFSKPGQILMDFSNIVSADLGLDASFHVNVTATFYTATPSFPAATTSDLVLPLSNLSPNTVNFFTIDNDAGGTTNITIPPTTQQAFVEIYASGNSNEEFWYLNTPDEFLGYFPSSTGLVGKGPFREIQLLVDGKLAGVVWPHAVIYTGGITPTNWRPLTAYGTYDQPTYYIDVTPFIPLLNDGKQHAFTLRVQGQGVSHSINSNWFVSGSVQLKLGNSRVTGRMTTYDIQSSPVIHTSGSATTDNSTVSASVVAQRRVNIASEIRGRFWHPDRCASNRISSTAIFRSMKEKDGYSGGTS
;
A
#
# COMPACT_ATOMS: atom_id res chain seq x y z
N MET A 1 -50.24 -29.52 -5.75
CA MET A 1 -50.40 -28.29 -4.95
C MET A 1 -49.38 -28.32 -3.83
N PHE A 2 -48.21 -27.69 -4.02
CA PHE A 2 -47.22 -27.49 -2.97
C PHE A 2 -47.20 -26.00 -2.66
N LEU A 3 -47.62 -25.63 -1.45
CA LEU A 3 -47.55 -24.27 -0.93
C LEU A 3 -46.09 -23.91 -0.70
N GLY A 4 -45.60 -22.90 -1.44
CA GLY A 4 -44.31 -22.26 -1.18
C GLY A 4 -44.43 -21.30 0.00
N ALA A 5 -43.66 -21.54 1.06
CA ALA A 5 -43.42 -20.56 2.11
C ALA A 5 -42.22 -19.70 1.70
N LEU A 6 -42.48 -18.48 1.24
CA LEU A 6 -41.46 -17.43 1.14
C LEU A 6 -41.12 -16.96 2.56
N PHE A 7 -39.92 -17.29 3.04
CA PHE A 7 -39.35 -16.57 4.18
C PHE A 7 -38.77 -15.25 3.67
N LEU A 8 -39.45 -14.14 3.97
CA LEU A 8 -38.87 -12.80 3.88
C LEU A 8 -37.76 -12.71 4.94
N GLY A 9 -36.50 -12.88 4.51
CA GLY A 9 -35.36 -12.48 5.32
C GLY A 9 -35.39 -10.97 5.50
N LEU A 10 -35.60 -10.49 6.73
CA LEU A 10 -35.28 -9.11 7.08
C LEU A 10 -33.78 -8.90 6.88
N LEU A 11 -33.40 -8.38 5.72
CA LEU A 11 -32.12 -7.73 5.51
C LEU A 11 -32.10 -6.49 6.42
N PHE A 12 -31.44 -6.60 7.57
CA PHE A 12 -31.02 -5.41 8.29
C PHE A 12 -30.06 -4.65 7.37
N ARG A 13 -30.52 -3.50 6.85
CA ARG A 13 -29.61 -2.52 6.26
C ARG A 13 -28.65 -2.09 7.35
N VAL A 14 -27.43 -2.60 7.30
CA VAL A 14 -26.31 -1.99 8.01
C VAL A 14 -26.05 -0.68 7.30
N VAL A 15 -26.51 0.43 7.90
CA VAL A 15 -26.17 1.77 7.43
C VAL A 15 -24.74 2.02 7.90
N ALA A 16 -23.77 1.62 7.06
CA ALA A 16 -22.34 1.82 7.27
C ALA A 16 -21.77 2.99 6.46
N HIS A 17 -22.64 3.80 5.84
CA HIS A 17 -22.26 5.05 5.19
C HIS A 17 -22.79 6.21 6.03
N PRO A 18 -22.02 7.31 6.19
CA PRO A 18 -22.59 8.53 6.70
C PRO A 18 -23.81 8.88 5.83
N SER A 19 -24.93 9.15 6.49
CA SER A 19 -26.16 9.55 5.86
C SER A 19 -25.93 10.82 5.02
N ALA A 20 -26.78 11.05 4.02
CA ALA A 20 -26.73 12.28 3.22
C ALA A 20 -26.77 13.55 4.11
N ASP A 21 -27.42 13.47 5.27
CA ASP A 21 -27.46 14.55 6.26
C ASP A 21 -26.13 14.74 7.02
N GLU A 22 -25.40 13.66 7.31
CA GLU A 22 -24.06 13.73 7.92
C GLU A 22 -23.01 14.30 6.96
N LEU A 23 -23.17 14.09 5.65
CA LEU A 23 -22.28 14.64 4.61
C LEU A 23 -22.69 16.04 4.14
N ARG A 24 -23.90 16.51 4.50
CA ARG A 24 -24.45 17.80 4.05
C ARG A 24 -23.54 19.00 4.32
N PRO A 25 -22.92 19.14 5.51
CA PRO A 25 -22.00 20.25 5.78
C PRO A 25 -20.79 20.27 4.84
N LEU A 26 -20.26 19.09 4.46
CA LEU A 26 -19.12 18.97 3.55
C LEU A 26 -19.52 19.35 2.12
N TYR A 27 -20.67 18.87 1.65
CA TYR A 27 -21.19 19.23 0.33
C TYR A 27 -21.54 20.71 0.22
N ASP A 28 -22.10 21.31 1.28
CA ASP A 28 -22.42 22.74 1.31
C ASP A 28 -21.16 23.61 1.26
N VAL A 29 -20.04 23.18 1.85
CA VAL A 29 -18.75 23.88 1.77
C VAL A 29 -18.14 23.75 0.37
N LEU A 30 -18.17 22.55 -0.21
CA LEU A 30 -17.64 22.31 -1.56
C LEU A 30 -18.45 23.02 -2.65
N ALA A 31 -19.78 23.09 -2.49
CA ALA A 31 -20.68 23.74 -3.44
C ALA A 31 -20.59 25.28 -3.41
N LYS A 32 -20.24 25.87 -2.25
CA LYS A 32 -20.06 27.32 -2.12
C LYS A 32 -18.78 27.82 -2.79
N GLY A 33 -17.80 26.94 -2.99
CA GLY A 33 -16.46 27.35 -3.42
C GLY A 33 -15.81 28.34 -2.44
N PRO A 34 -14.57 28.79 -2.69
CA PRO A 34 -13.99 29.87 -1.92
C PRO A 34 -14.81 31.17 -2.11
N PRO A 35 -14.93 32.04 -1.09
CA PRO A 35 -15.66 33.29 -1.20
C PRO A 35 -15.11 34.15 -2.35
N SER A 36 -16.00 34.75 -3.16
CA SER A 36 -15.64 35.65 -4.28
C SER A 36 -14.70 36.79 -3.88
N ASP A 37 -14.79 37.20 -2.62
CA ASP A 37 -14.10 38.36 -2.06
C ASP A 37 -12.64 38.04 -1.74
N ALA A 38 -12.28 36.75 -1.66
CA ALA A 38 -10.91 36.28 -1.45
C ALA A 38 -10.03 36.40 -2.72
N LEU A 39 -10.65 36.59 -3.90
CA LEU A 39 -9.94 36.76 -5.18
C LEU A 39 -9.72 38.25 -5.56
N SER A 40 -10.27 39.19 -4.78
CA SER A 40 -10.15 40.65 -5.02
C SER A 40 -9.22 41.38 -4.04
N VAL A 41 -8.55 40.65 -3.15
CA VAL A 41 -7.62 41.25 -2.17
C VAL A 41 -6.27 41.44 -2.87
N SER A 42 -5.80 42.70 -2.96
CA SER A 42 -4.43 42.99 -3.41
C SER A 42 -3.42 42.07 -2.69
N PRO A 43 -2.39 41.53 -3.37
CA PRO A 43 -1.39 40.65 -2.73
C PRO A 43 -0.75 41.23 -1.46
N GLN A 44 -0.83 42.56 -1.29
CA GLN A 44 -0.29 43.29 -0.14
C GLN A 44 -1.25 43.39 1.07
N ALA A 45 -2.52 43.02 0.91
CA ALA A 45 -3.54 43.08 1.97
C ALA A 45 -3.81 41.71 2.63
N LEU A 46 -3.14 40.65 2.16
CA LEU A 46 -3.07 39.38 2.88
C LEU A 46 -2.01 39.53 3.98
N SER A 47 -2.44 39.84 5.20
CA SER A 47 -1.60 39.59 6.37
C SER A 47 -1.20 38.11 6.34
N PRO A 48 0.09 37.75 6.49
CA PRO A 48 0.51 36.36 6.52
C PRO A 48 -0.34 35.62 7.55
N ARG A 49 -1.25 34.75 7.10
CA ARG A 49 -1.92 33.83 8.01
C ARG A 49 -0.96 32.69 8.23
N VAL A 50 -0.61 32.54 9.51
CA VAL A 50 0.29 31.56 10.10
C VAL A 50 1.78 31.96 9.97
N PRO A 51 2.48 32.23 11.09
CA PRO A 51 3.93 32.22 11.11
C PRO A 51 4.40 30.84 10.61
N LEU A 52 5.25 30.80 9.59
CA LEU A 52 5.86 29.56 9.08
C LEU A 52 6.85 28.89 10.08
N SER A 53 6.98 29.48 11.26
CA SER A 53 7.51 28.88 12.47
C SER A 53 6.84 29.64 13.61
N THR A 54 5.86 29.03 14.27
CA THR A 54 5.52 29.49 15.60
C THR A 54 6.62 28.96 16.51
N ASP A 55 7.33 29.86 17.20
CA ASP A 55 7.98 29.55 18.46
C ASP A 55 6.88 29.16 19.46
N ASP A 56 6.26 28.01 19.21
CA ASP A 56 5.18 27.47 20.03
C ASP A 56 5.85 26.67 21.15
N ASP A 57 5.90 27.28 22.33
CA ASP A 57 6.41 26.66 23.56
C ASP A 57 5.50 25.52 24.06
N THR A 58 4.50 25.07 23.29
CA THR A 58 3.68 23.90 23.63
C THR A 58 4.55 22.66 23.89
N PRO A 59 4.48 22.05 25.08
CA PRO A 59 5.26 20.86 25.42
C PRO A 59 4.71 19.56 24.78
N SER A 60 3.53 19.60 24.15
CA SER A 60 2.92 18.45 23.47
C SER A 60 3.44 18.30 22.03
N PRO A 61 3.80 17.10 21.57
CA PRO A 61 4.17 16.86 20.18
C PRO A 61 3.09 17.32 19.21
N LEU A 62 3.48 17.91 18.08
CA LEU A 62 2.53 18.21 17.02
C LEU A 62 2.15 16.89 16.32
N VAL A 63 0.84 16.67 16.11
CA VAL A 63 0.33 15.43 15.52
C VAL A 63 0.19 15.62 14.01
N ASP A 64 0.88 14.78 13.25
CA ASP A 64 0.65 14.65 11.82
C ASP A 64 -0.34 13.52 11.55
N LEU A 65 -1.29 13.76 10.63
CA LEU A 65 -2.34 12.80 10.32
C LEU A 65 -2.52 12.62 8.82
N GLN A 66 -2.87 11.39 8.43
CA GLN A 66 -3.40 11.08 7.11
C GLN A 66 -4.92 11.08 7.20
N VAL A 67 -5.60 11.65 6.22
CA VAL A 67 -7.06 11.46 6.10
C VAL A 67 -7.32 10.09 5.48
N TYR A 68 -7.99 9.22 6.22
CA TYR A 68 -8.44 7.91 5.74
C TYR A 68 -9.81 7.57 6.33
N ALA A 69 -10.52 6.65 5.67
CA ALA A 69 -11.73 6.10 6.23
C ALA A 69 -11.35 5.23 7.45
N PRO A 70 -11.88 5.51 8.65
CA PRO A 70 -11.52 4.75 9.83
C PRO A 70 -11.90 3.27 9.66
N PRO A 71 -11.14 2.33 10.25
CA PRO A 71 -11.48 0.91 10.23
C PRO A 71 -12.91 0.66 10.68
N VAL A 72 -13.59 -0.26 9.98
CA VAL A 72 -14.96 -0.65 10.31
C VAL A 72 -14.91 -1.65 11.46
N VAL A 73 -15.10 -1.15 12.68
CA VAL A 73 -15.06 -1.96 13.91
C VAL A 73 -16.43 -2.03 14.60
N PRO A 74 -16.75 -3.12 15.30
CA PRO A 74 -17.97 -3.23 16.09
C PRO A 74 -18.03 -2.17 17.21
N LYS A 75 -19.17 -1.49 17.33
CA LYS A 75 -19.42 -0.51 18.41
C LYS A 75 -19.90 -1.24 19.67
N GLY A 76 -19.26 -0.97 20.80
CA GLY A 76 -19.67 -1.49 22.11
C GLY A 76 -19.42 -2.98 22.35
N SER A 77 -18.71 -3.67 21.45
CA SER A 77 -18.22 -5.02 21.70
C SER A 77 -17.03 -5.00 22.67
N ALA A 78 -16.83 -6.10 23.40
CA ALA A 78 -15.57 -6.30 24.11
C ALA A 78 -14.38 -6.29 23.11
N SER A 79 -13.33 -5.59 23.48
CA SER A 79 -12.06 -5.58 22.75
C SER A 79 -10.90 -5.63 23.72
N CYS A 80 -9.73 -6.00 23.23
CA CYS A 80 -8.49 -5.92 23.99
C CYS A 80 -7.36 -5.40 23.11
N GLU A 81 -6.39 -4.75 23.73
CA GLU A 81 -5.17 -4.29 23.07
C GLU A 81 -3.99 -5.18 23.47
N THR A 82 -3.12 -5.46 22.52
CA THR A 82 -1.87 -6.20 22.72
C THR A 82 -0.73 -5.41 22.10
N VAL A 83 0.32 -5.17 22.86
CA VAL A 83 1.57 -4.60 22.32
C VAL A 83 2.28 -5.68 21.52
N LEU A 84 2.52 -5.41 20.24
CA LEU A 84 3.24 -6.30 19.33
C LEU A 84 4.75 -6.03 19.32
N LEU A 85 5.14 -4.75 19.41
CA LEU A 85 6.53 -4.33 19.40
C LEU A 85 6.67 -2.97 20.07
N THR A 86 7.63 -2.84 20.98
CA THR A 86 8.17 -1.55 21.42
C THR A 86 9.66 -1.55 21.07
N HIS A 87 10.11 -0.58 20.28
CA HIS A 87 11.50 -0.53 19.82
C HIS A 87 11.98 0.91 19.62
N GLU A 88 13.29 1.13 19.78
CA GLU A 88 13.95 2.38 19.42
C GLU A 88 14.89 2.18 18.22
N PHE A 89 14.66 2.90 17.13
CA PHE A 89 15.51 2.86 15.93
C PHE A 89 16.47 4.06 15.93
N GLY A 90 17.67 3.86 16.48
CA GLY A 90 18.75 4.85 16.59
C GLY A 90 19.97 4.51 15.75
N ASP A 91 21.17 4.87 16.22
CA ASP A 91 22.43 4.52 15.56
C ASP A 91 22.58 2.99 15.39
N GLY A 92 23.08 2.57 14.24
CA GLY A 92 23.22 1.14 13.88
C GLY A 92 21.93 0.41 13.49
N SER A 93 20.77 1.09 13.43
CA SER A 93 19.50 0.45 13.06
C SER A 93 19.27 0.31 11.54
N PHE A 94 20.17 0.84 10.71
CA PHE A 94 20.08 0.70 9.26
C PHE A 94 20.19 -0.77 8.82
N GLY A 95 19.14 -1.31 8.21
CA GLY A 95 19.07 -2.72 7.80
C GLY A 95 18.96 -3.72 8.96
N VAL A 96 18.79 -3.24 10.20
CA VAL A 96 18.65 -4.06 11.40
C VAL A 96 17.22 -3.89 11.95
N PRO A 97 16.32 -4.84 11.67
CA PRO A 97 14.93 -4.70 12.07
C PRO A 97 14.73 -4.94 13.57
N GLY A 98 13.69 -4.33 14.13
CA GLY A 98 13.20 -4.65 15.46
C GLY A 98 12.38 -5.94 15.41
N ILE A 99 12.65 -6.86 16.34
CA ILE A 99 12.06 -8.20 16.34
C ILE A 99 11.44 -8.49 17.72
N ALA A 100 10.22 -9.01 17.74
CA ALA A 100 9.53 -9.45 18.96
C ALA A 100 8.68 -10.70 18.72
N ASP A 101 8.61 -11.58 19.72
CA ASP A 101 7.74 -12.75 19.67
C ASP A 101 6.28 -12.32 19.83
N TYR A 102 5.40 -12.94 19.05
CA TYR A 102 3.96 -12.76 19.11
C TYR A 102 3.27 -14.03 19.57
N ILE A 103 2.33 -13.87 20.50
CA ILE A 103 1.44 -14.94 20.96
C ILE A 103 -0.01 -14.44 20.84
N PRO A 104 -0.92 -15.21 20.23
CA PRO A 104 -2.32 -14.83 20.12
C PRO A 104 -2.94 -14.55 21.50
N PRO A 105 -3.70 -13.45 21.66
CA PRO A 105 -4.29 -13.14 22.94
C PRO A 105 -5.42 -14.12 23.28
N THR A 106 -5.38 -14.66 24.50
CA THR A 106 -6.31 -15.70 24.98
C THR A 106 -7.32 -15.19 26.01
N SER A 107 -7.22 -13.91 26.42
CA SER A 107 -8.18 -13.29 27.33
C SER A 107 -9.58 -13.30 26.72
N SER A 108 -10.60 -13.56 27.54
CA SER A 108 -12.00 -13.56 27.10
C SER A 108 -12.47 -12.22 26.52
N THR A 109 -11.84 -11.10 26.91
CA THR A 109 -12.11 -9.77 26.37
C THR A 109 -11.62 -9.56 24.94
N CYS A 110 -10.69 -10.40 24.48
CA CYS A 110 -10.13 -10.38 23.13
C CYS A 110 -10.97 -11.16 22.12
N GLY A 111 -12.01 -11.86 22.57
CA GLY A 111 -12.77 -12.80 21.75
C GLY A 111 -12.04 -14.13 21.53
N GLN A 112 -12.64 -15.01 20.74
CA GLN A 112 -12.06 -16.31 20.42
C GLN A 112 -10.97 -16.16 19.34
N VAL A 113 -9.80 -16.77 19.59
CA VAL A 113 -8.68 -16.81 18.64
C VAL A 113 -9.15 -17.33 17.27
N GLY A 114 -8.88 -16.55 16.21
CA GLY A 114 -9.28 -16.84 14.84
C GLY A 114 -10.75 -16.58 14.51
N ARG A 115 -11.51 -15.98 15.42
CA ARG A 115 -12.94 -15.66 15.25
C ARG A 115 -13.25 -14.21 15.62
N TRP A 116 -12.32 -13.31 15.34
CA TRP A 116 -12.49 -11.88 15.59
C TRP A 116 -13.45 -11.23 14.59
N ALA A 117 -14.19 -10.24 15.07
CA ALA A 117 -14.98 -9.34 14.22
C ALA A 117 -14.05 -8.44 13.39
N ALA A 118 -13.07 -7.85 14.06
CA ALA A 118 -12.08 -6.98 13.45
C ALA A 118 -10.74 -7.09 14.21
N ILE A 119 -9.66 -6.78 13.53
CA ILE A 119 -8.33 -6.57 14.10
C ILE A 119 -7.79 -5.27 13.51
N THR A 120 -7.44 -4.31 14.36
CA THR A 120 -6.79 -3.07 13.92
C THR A 120 -5.36 -3.03 14.43
N LEU A 121 -4.43 -2.61 13.57
CA LEU A 121 -3.05 -2.33 13.95
C LEU A 121 -2.86 -0.82 14.09
N ASN A 122 -2.33 -0.38 15.22
CA ASN A 122 -1.91 0.99 15.44
C ASN A 122 -0.38 1.03 15.47
N VAL A 123 0.21 1.89 14.63
CA VAL A 123 1.65 2.17 14.62
C VAL A 123 1.83 3.62 15.06
N THR A 124 2.46 3.80 16.21
CA THR A 124 2.89 5.12 16.69
C THR A 124 4.40 5.25 16.57
N VAL A 125 4.83 6.39 16.03
CA VAL A 125 6.23 6.76 15.89
C VAL A 125 6.42 8.13 16.51
N TYR A 126 7.37 8.23 17.43
CA TYR A 126 7.77 9.46 18.07
C TYR A 126 9.27 9.70 17.86
N SER A 127 9.64 10.93 17.52
CA SER A 127 11.04 11.37 17.45
C SER A 127 11.32 12.45 18.49
N SER A 128 12.44 12.30 19.20
CA SER A 128 12.87 13.22 20.25
C SER A 128 13.73 14.38 19.73
N SER A 129 14.19 14.33 18.47
CA SER A 129 15.18 15.27 17.95
C SER A 129 14.60 16.38 17.06
N THR A 130 15.49 17.30 16.67
CA THR A 130 15.15 18.56 16.02
C THR A 130 15.21 18.51 14.50
N PHE A 131 15.95 17.58 13.89
CA PHE A 131 16.10 17.59 12.45
C PHE A 131 16.54 16.24 11.87
N GLN A 132 15.80 15.76 10.86
CA GLN A 132 16.32 14.74 9.94
C GLN A 132 15.70 14.95 8.56
N CYS A 133 16.54 14.94 7.53
CA CYS A 133 16.13 14.98 6.14
C CYS A 133 16.06 13.55 5.58
N GLY A 134 14.86 13.01 5.39
CA GLY A 134 14.69 11.72 4.72
C GLY A 134 13.28 11.17 4.80
N THR A 135 12.82 10.56 3.71
CA THR A 135 11.61 9.72 3.70
C THR A 135 12.01 8.31 4.16
N HIS A 136 11.55 7.85 5.32
CA HIS A 136 11.81 6.48 5.79
C HIS A 136 10.60 5.61 5.47
N LYS A 137 10.85 4.47 4.85
CA LYS A 137 9.84 3.44 4.66
C LYS A 137 9.87 2.50 5.85
N ILE A 138 8.71 2.31 6.43
CA ILE A 138 8.49 1.48 7.59
C ILE A 138 7.70 0.28 7.12
N ARG A 139 8.13 -0.94 7.48
CA ARG A 139 7.37 -2.15 7.17
C ARG A 139 7.29 -3.07 8.38
N ASN A 140 6.06 -3.44 8.72
CA ASN A 140 5.78 -4.41 9.77
C ASN A 140 5.39 -5.72 9.10
N SER A 141 5.97 -6.81 9.58
CA SER A 141 5.67 -8.17 9.13
C SER A 141 5.34 -9.07 10.30
N LEU A 142 4.44 -10.02 10.08
CA LEU A 142 4.16 -11.13 11.00
C LEU A 142 4.44 -12.43 10.25
N ASP A 143 5.41 -13.21 10.72
CA ASP A 143 5.81 -14.48 10.08
C ASP A 143 6.13 -14.28 8.57
N ASP A 144 7.02 -13.33 8.29
CA ASP A 144 7.50 -12.90 6.96
C ASP A 144 6.44 -12.29 6.01
N VAL A 145 5.19 -12.15 6.46
CA VAL A 145 4.13 -11.45 5.72
C VAL A 145 4.10 -9.99 6.11
N CYS A 146 4.34 -9.08 5.16
CA CYS A 146 4.16 -7.65 5.39
C CYS A 146 2.67 -7.34 5.63
N ILE A 147 2.35 -6.79 6.80
CA ILE A 147 0.99 -6.47 7.24
C ILE A 147 0.70 -4.96 7.26
N VAL A 148 1.74 -4.13 7.35
CA VAL A 148 1.66 -2.67 7.25
C VAL A 148 2.90 -2.15 6.56
N ALA A 149 2.71 -1.21 5.64
CA ALA A 149 3.78 -0.37 5.10
C ALA A 149 3.41 1.10 5.27
N THR A 150 4.35 1.88 5.79
CA THR A 150 4.18 3.28 6.20
C THR A 150 5.37 4.08 5.70
N SER A 151 5.23 5.39 5.63
CA SER A 151 6.31 6.32 5.37
C SER A 151 6.32 7.41 6.43
N THR A 152 7.50 7.84 6.85
CA THR A 152 7.66 9.02 7.70
C THR A 152 8.66 9.98 7.11
N PHE A 153 8.50 11.26 7.45
CA PHE A 153 9.60 12.21 7.42
C PHE A 153 9.70 12.80 8.84
N PRO A 154 10.86 12.76 9.48
CA PRO A 154 11.00 13.25 10.84
C PRO A 154 10.99 14.78 10.85
N HIS A 155 10.03 15.35 11.58
CA HIS A 155 10.05 16.77 11.91
C HIS A 155 10.06 16.93 13.43
N LEU A 156 10.64 18.05 13.88
CA LEU A 156 10.69 18.53 15.26
C LEU A 156 9.54 18.01 16.13
N ARG A 157 9.83 17.10 17.07
CA ARG A 157 8.92 16.66 18.15
C ARG A 157 7.50 16.35 17.66
N ARG A 158 7.37 15.48 16.65
CA ARG A 158 6.06 15.02 16.14
C ARG A 158 5.77 13.58 16.49
N GLU A 159 4.48 13.31 16.66
CA GLU A 159 3.94 11.95 16.76
C GLU A 159 3.19 11.63 15.47
N ILE A 160 3.51 10.48 14.90
CA ILE A 160 2.75 9.87 13.81
C ILE A 160 1.92 8.76 14.42
N ASN A 161 0.63 8.75 14.10
CA ASN A 161 -0.29 7.70 14.52
C ASN A 161 -1.06 7.21 13.30
N SER A 162 -0.92 5.93 12.98
CA SER A 162 -1.56 5.29 11.84
C SER A 162 -2.30 4.05 12.30
N VAL A 163 -3.60 3.98 12.00
CA VAL A 163 -4.43 2.82 12.30
C VAL A 163 -4.83 2.13 11.00
N LYS A 164 -4.51 0.85 10.87
CA LYS A 164 -4.86 0.01 9.72
C LYS A 164 -5.78 -1.13 10.14
N ASP A 165 -6.78 -1.42 9.30
CA ASP A 165 -7.54 -2.67 9.39
C ASP A 165 -6.66 -3.83 8.87
N VAL A 166 -6.35 -4.79 9.74
CA VAL A 166 -5.56 -5.98 9.43
C VAL A 166 -6.39 -7.26 9.62
N THR A 167 -7.72 -7.13 9.66
CA THR A 167 -8.66 -8.24 9.92
C THR A 167 -8.47 -9.38 8.94
N HIS A 168 -8.18 -9.11 7.67
CA HIS A 168 -8.00 -10.16 6.66
C HIS A 168 -6.78 -11.07 6.93
N TYR A 169 -5.82 -10.63 7.75
CA TYR A 169 -4.70 -11.44 8.24
C TYR A 169 -5.04 -12.26 9.49
N SER A 170 -6.31 -12.40 9.87
CA SER A 170 -6.73 -13.14 11.09
C SER A 170 -6.08 -14.52 11.23
N ALA A 171 -5.83 -15.24 10.14
CA ALA A 171 -5.15 -16.53 10.17
C ALA A 171 -3.69 -16.47 10.70
N LEU A 172 -2.97 -15.37 10.44
CA LEU A 172 -1.62 -15.13 10.98
C LEU A 172 -1.69 -14.83 12.47
N PHE A 173 -2.58 -13.90 12.86
CA PHE A 173 -2.80 -13.55 14.27
C PHE A 173 -3.36 -14.70 15.12
N SER A 174 -3.83 -15.78 14.49
CA SER A 174 -4.36 -16.95 15.21
C SER A 174 -3.27 -17.90 15.73
N LYS A 175 -2.00 -17.65 15.42
CA LYS A 175 -0.89 -18.55 15.75
C LYS A 175 0.27 -17.76 16.36
N PRO A 176 1.09 -18.40 17.23
CA PRO A 176 2.36 -17.82 17.63
C PRO A 176 3.23 -17.56 16.40
N GLY A 177 4.01 -16.49 16.44
CA GLY A 177 4.88 -16.08 15.35
C GLY A 177 5.83 -14.99 15.79
N GLN A 178 6.44 -14.30 14.84
CA GLN A 178 7.38 -13.22 15.11
C GLN A 178 6.97 -11.95 14.38
N ILE A 179 6.93 -10.85 15.11
CA ILE A 179 6.76 -9.51 14.57
C ILE A 179 8.13 -8.96 14.23
N LEU A 180 8.27 -8.49 13.00
CA LEU A 180 9.47 -7.85 12.48
C LEU A 180 9.10 -6.48 11.93
N MET A 181 9.77 -5.45 12.42
CA MET A 181 9.63 -4.09 11.92
C MET A 181 10.94 -3.59 11.35
N ASP A 182 10.94 -3.27 10.06
CA ASP A 182 12.01 -2.50 9.45
C ASP A 182 11.69 -1.00 9.57
N PHE A 183 12.64 -0.29 10.16
CA PHE A 183 12.71 1.16 10.14
C PHE A 183 14.19 1.54 10.09
N SER A 184 14.76 1.35 8.90
CA SER A 184 16.16 1.72 8.64
C SER A 184 16.38 3.21 8.87
N ASN A 185 17.21 3.53 9.87
CA ASN A 185 17.57 4.90 10.24
C ASN A 185 19.09 5.09 10.19
N ILE A 186 19.53 6.24 9.69
CA ILE A 186 20.93 6.66 9.66
C ILE A 186 21.08 7.84 10.62
N VAL A 187 21.87 7.65 11.66
CA VAL A 187 22.30 8.72 12.57
C VAL A 187 23.71 9.14 12.17
N SER A 188 23.88 10.43 11.86
CA SER A 188 25.15 10.97 11.38
C SER A 188 25.26 12.44 11.76
N ALA A 189 26.21 12.75 12.64
CA ALA A 189 26.51 14.12 13.04
C ALA A 189 26.92 15.00 11.84
N ASP A 190 27.69 14.44 10.90
CA ASP A 190 28.17 15.17 9.71
C ASP A 190 27.04 15.56 8.76
N LEU A 191 25.95 14.78 8.73
CA LEU A 191 24.76 15.06 7.93
C LEU A 191 23.67 15.79 8.73
N GLY A 192 23.94 16.12 10.00
CA GLY A 192 22.94 16.72 10.91
C GLY A 192 21.75 15.81 11.20
N LEU A 193 21.94 14.48 11.13
CA LEU A 193 20.93 13.47 11.39
C LEU A 193 21.13 12.94 12.81
N ASP A 194 20.37 13.45 13.77
CA ASP A 194 20.54 13.14 15.21
C ASP A 194 19.32 12.43 15.84
N ALA A 195 18.35 12.05 15.02
CA ALA A 195 17.08 11.48 15.47
C ALA A 195 17.19 9.98 15.79
N SER A 196 16.69 9.58 16.97
CA SER A 196 16.20 8.22 17.21
C SER A 196 14.66 8.20 17.13
N PHE A 197 14.11 7.06 16.72
CA PHE A 197 12.66 6.85 16.62
C PHE A 197 12.19 5.84 17.63
N HIS A 198 11.35 6.30 18.56
CA HIS A 198 10.62 5.42 19.46
C HIS A 198 9.35 4.96 18.78
N VAL A 199 9.17 3.66 18.70
CA VAL A 199 8.03 3.05 18.04
C VAL A 199 7.26 2.17 19.01
N ASN A 200 5.94 2.28 18.93
CA ASN A 200 5.04 1.32 19.52
C ASN A 200 4.06 0.79 18.46
N VAL A 201 3.97 -0.54 18.35
CA VAL A 201 3.03 -1.23 17.47
C VAL A 201 2.05 -1.98 18.36
N THR A 202 0.76 -1.64 18.29
CA THR A 202 -0.29 -2.32 19.05
C THR A 202 -1.35 -2.90 18.13
N ALA A 203 -1.91 -4.05 18.51
CA ALA A 203 -3.07 -4.64 17.85
C ALA A 203 -4.28 -4.62 18.79
N THR A 204 -5.42 -4.15 18.28
CA THR A 204 -6.70 -4.23 18.98
C THR A 204 -7.55 -5.33 18.37
N PHE A 205 -7.96 -6.30 19.19
CA PHE A 205 -8.79 -7.44 18.81
C PHE A 205 -10.23 -7.19 19.25
N TYR A 206 -11.17 -7.24 18.30
CA TYR A 206 -12.58 -7.00 18.56
C TYR A 206 -13.38 -8.31 18.57
N THR A 207 -14.15 -8.51 19.63
CA THR A 207 -14.96 -9.72 19.80
C THR A 207 -16.14 -9.73 18.82
N ALA A 208 -16.38 -10.89 18.20
CA ALA A 208 -17.55 -11.09 17.35
C ALA A 208 -18.87 -10.98 18.12
N THR A 209 -19.86 -10.35 17.50
CA THR A 209 -21.22 -10.20 18.04
C THR A 209 -22.25 -10.67 17.02
N PRO A 210 -23.51 -10.92 17.40
CA PRO A 210 -24.55 -11.28 16.42
C PRO A 210 -24.77 -10.22 15.33
N SER A 211 -24.63 -8.93 15.67
CA SER A 211 -24.75 -7.81 14.72
C SER A 211 -23.46 -7.53 13.91
N PHE A 212 -22.33 -8.05 14.38
CA PHE A 212 -21.02 -7.91 13.73
C PHE A 212 -20.28 -9.23 13.92
N PRO A 213 -20.59 -10.25 13.10
CA PRO A 213 -20.04 -11.59 13.25
C PRO A 213 -18.54 -11.61 12.93
N ALA A 214 -17.89 -12.74 13.24
CA ALA A 214 -16.50 -12.96 12.86
C ALA A 214 -16.31 -12.74 11.35
N ALA A 215 -15.27 -12.01 10.98
CA ALA A 215 -14.99 -11.71 9.59
C ALA A 215 -14.70 -12.99 8.80
N THR A 216 -15.17 -13.05 7.55
CA THR A 216 -14.84 -14.16 6.65
C THR A 216 -13.52 -13.86 5.95
N THR A 217 -12.43 -14.32 6.53
CA THR A 217 -11.06 -14.06 6.07
C THR A 217 -10.47 -15.24 5.30
N SER A 218 -9.21 -15.14 4.93
CA SER A 218 -8.42 -16.27 4.41
C SER A 218 -8.16 -17.29 5.52
N ASP A 219 -8.11 -18.57 5.17
CA ASP A 219 -7.83 -19.67 6.11
C ASP A 219 -6.32 -19.88 6.29
N LEU A 220 -5.54 -19.52 5.27
CA LEU A 220 -4.07 -19.59 5.27
C LEU A 220 -3.51 -18.38 4.53
N VAL A 221 -2.47 -17.78 5.08
CA VAL A 221 -1.72 -16.69 4.47
C VAL A 221 -0.27 -17.14 4.42
N LEU A 222 0.32 -17.09 3.23
CA LEU A 222 1.70 -17.50 2.97
C LEU A 222 2.53 -16.28 2.56
N PRO A 223 3.76 -16.13 3.06
CA PRO A 223 4.62 -15.00 2.71
C PRO A 223 5.07 -15.05 1.25
N LEU A 224 5.15 -13.87 0.63
CA LEU A 224 5.77 -13.65 -0.68
C LEU A 224 6.81 -12.53 -0.53
N SER A 225 7.96 -12.92 0.00
CA SER A 225 9.08 -12.05 0.35
C SER A 225 10.40 -12.85 0.25
N ASN A 226 11.51 -12.25 0.66
CA ASN A 226 12.81 -12.91 0.69
C ASN A 226 12.93 -14.00 1.78
N LEU A 227 11.94 -14.14 2.68
CA LEU A 227 11.92 -15.10 3.79
C LEU A 227 13.16 -15.02 4.69
N SER A 228 13.65 -13.79 4.93
CA SER A 228 14.85 -13.59 5.73
C SER A 228 14.47 -13.36 7.19
N PRO A 229 14.89 -14.23 8.13
CA PRO A 229 14.47 -14.12 9.52
C PRO A 229 15.06 -12.89 10.24
N ASN A 230 16.18 -12.38 9.75
CA ASN A 230 16.97 -11.35 10.42
C ASN A 230 17.20 -10.09 9.57
N THR A 231 16.58 -10.02 8.40
CA THR A 231 16.64 -8.81 7.56
C THR A 231 15.24 -8.43 7.11
N VAL A 232 15.15 -7.33 6.40
CA VAL A 232 13.89 -6.78 5.92
C VAL A 232 13.12 -7.78 5.05
N ASN A 233 11.83 -8.00 5.35
CA ASN A 233 10.98 -9.01 4.68
C ASN A 233 10.33 -8.51 3.38
N PHE A 234 11.16 -8.08 2.43
CA PHE A 234 10.75 -7.67 1.09
C PHE A 234 11.84 -7.92 0.05
N PHE A 235 11.45 -7.90 -1.22
CA PHE A 235 12.38 -7.90 -2.34
C PHE A 235 12.81 -6.48 -2.68
N THR A 236 14.11 -6.30 -2.93
CA THR A 236 14.66 -5.12 -3.61
C THR A 236 14.79 -5.46 -5.08
N ILE A 237 13.88 -4.96 -5.91
CA ILE A 237 13.83 -5.23 -7.35
C ILE A 237 14.43 -4.05 -8.10
N ASP A 238 15.58 -4.26 -8.72
CA ASP A 238 16.32 -3.29 -9.54
C ASP A 238 16.42 -3.71 -11.02
N ASN A 239 15.97 -4.92 -11.37
CA ASN A 239 16.05 -5.48 -12.70
C ASN A 239 14.88 -6.45 -13.01
N ASP A 240 14.82 -6.95 -14.24
CA ASP A 240 13.71 -7.78 -14.75
C ASP A 240 13.69 -9.21 -14.19
N ALA A 241 14.69 -9.65 -13.42
CA ALA A 241 14.66 -10.96 -12.75
C ALA A 241 13.58 -11.04 -11.67
N GLY A 242 13.25 -9.92 -11.03
CA GLY A 242 12.27 -9.85 -9.94
C GLY A 242 12.72 -10.57 -8.66
N GLY A 243 11.77 -10.77 -7.74
CA GLY A 243 11.95 -11.52 -6.49
C GLY A 243 11.02 -12.73 -6.45
N THR A 244 11.56 -13.91 -6.10
CA THR A 244 10.82 -15.18 -6.17
C THR A 244 10.74 -15.87 -4.81
N THR A 245 9.55 -16.38 -4.47
CA THR A 245 9.32 -17.30 -3.36
C THR A 245 8.72 -18.61 -3.90
N ASN A 246 9.25 -19.75 -3.44
CA ASN A 246 8.69 -21.06 -3.77
C ASN A 246 7.61 -21.44 -2.76
N ILE A 247 6.37 -21.60 -3.23
CA ILE A 247 5.20 -21.78 -2.37
C ILE A 247 4.47 -23.07 -2.76
N THR A 248 4.13 -23.89 -1.76
CA THR A 248 3.28 -25.07 -1.94
C THR A 248 1.84 -24.70 -1.63
N ILE A 249 0.95 -24.86 -2.60
CA ILE A 249 -0.48 -24.58 -2.43
C ILE A 249 -1.20 -25.85 -2.00
N PRO A 250 -1.95 -25.86 -0.87
CA PRO A 250 -2.71 -27.02 -0.45
C PRO A 250 -3.71 -27.47 -1.52
N PRO A 251 -3.85 -28.78 -1.78
CA PRO A 251 -4.73 -29.29 -2.84
C PRO A 251 -6.22 -29.05 -2.55
N THR A 252 -6.57 -28.60 -1.34
CA THR A 252 -7.93 -28.22 -0.93
C THR A 252 -8.25 -26.74 -1.19
N THR A 253 -7.31 -25.95 -1.73
CA THR A 253 -7.48 -24.52 -2.00
C THR A 253 -8.59 -24.26 -3.01
N GLN A 254 -9.59 -23.48 -2.61
CA GLN A 254 -10.78 -23.13 -3.39
C GLN A 254 -10.74 -21.73 -4.00
N GLN A 255 -10.03 -20.79 -3.36
CA GLN A 255 -9.77 -19.45 -3.84
C GLN A 255 -8.37 -19.03 -3.40
N ALA A 256 -7.70 -18.25 -4.24
CA ALA A 256 -6.35 -17.78 -3.96
C ALA A 256 -6.19 -16.36 -4.51
N PHE A 257 -5.72 -15.45 -3.66
CA PHE A 257 -5.43 -14.06 -4.01
C PHE A 257 -4.03 -13.72 -3.57
N VAL A 258 -3.34 -12.87 -4.33
CA VAL A 258 -2.05 -12.31 -3.93
C VAL A 258 -2.24 -10.84 -3.60
N GLU A 259 -1.96 -10.47 -2.36
CA GLU A 259 -1.84 -9.07 -1.95
C GLU A 259 -0.40 -8.60 -2.15
N ILE A 260 -0.20 -7.38 -2.65
CA ILE A 260 1.10 -6.82 -2.98
C ILE A 260 1.26 -5.44 -2.35
N TYR A 261 2.40 -5.22 -1.70
CA TYR A 261 2.92 -3.92 -1.31
C TYR A 261 4.07 -3.52 -2.23
N ALA A 262 4.04 -2.33 -2.80
CA ALA A 262 5.06 -1.84 -3.71
C ALA A 262 5.37 -0.37 -3.47
N SER A 263 6.65 -0.03 -3.27
CA SER A 263 7.10 1.35 -3.16
C SER A 263 8.48 1.58 -3.79
N GLY A 264 8.54 2.52 -4.75
CA GLY A 264 9.77 2.89 -5.46
C GLY A 264 10.75 3.66 -4.57
N ASN A 265 12.05 3.43 -4.73
CA ASN A 265 13.13 3.96 -3.89
C ASN A 265 14.12 4.81 -4.70
N SER A 266 14.76 5.80 -4.08
CA SER A 266 15.75 6.67 -4.76
C SER A 266 15.09 7.37 -5.97
N ASN A 267 15.62 7.25 -7.19
CA ASN A 267 15.03 7.83 -8.41
C ASN A 267 13.67 7.21 -8.80
N GLU A 268 13.21 6.21 -8.06
CA GLU A 268 11.87 5.64 -8.15
C GLU A 268 10.93 6.14 -7.04
N GLU A 269 11.37 6.98 -6.10
CA GLU A 269 10.51 7.51 -5.03
C GLU A 269 9.36 8.38 -5.59
N PHE A 270 9.68 9.24 -6.57
CA PHE A 270 8.73 10.11 -7.25
C PHE A 270 8.54 9.73 -8.72
N TRP A 271 8.55 8.42 -9.01
CA TRP A 271 8.56 7.86 -10.36
C TRP A 271 7.49 8.44 -11.30
N TYR A 272 6.32 8.83 -10.78
CA TYR A 272 5.22 9.42 -11.53
C TYR A 272 5.50 10.85 -12.05
N LEU A 273 6.60 11.49 -11.61
CA LEU A 273 7.12 12.76 -12.14
C LEU A 273 8.26 12.57 -13.15
N ASN A 274 8.70 11.33 -13.37
CA ASN A 274 9.81 11.04 -14.26
C ASN A 274 9.45 11.41 -15.71
N THR A 275 10.45 11.94 -16.41
CA THR A 275 10.29 12.41 -17.79
C THR A 275 10.38 11.21 -18.75
N PRO A 276 9.49 11.08 -19.74
CA PRO A 276 9.72 10.13 -20.82
C PRO A 276 11.04 10.42 -21.52
N ASP A 277 11.81 9.37 -21.83
CA ASP A 277 13.20 9.51 -22.30
C ASP A 277 13.30 10.36 -23.58
N GLU A 278 12.31 10.25 -24.46
CA GLU A 278 12.19 11.03 -25.71
C GLU A 278 12.11 12.56 -25.52
N PHE A 279 11.78 13.03 -24.30
CA PHE A 279 11.72 14.45 -23.98
C PHE A 279 12.92 14.97 -23.18
N LEU A 280 13.82 14.10 -22.72
CA LEU A 280 14.97 14.53 -21.91
C LEU A 280 15.88 15.50 -22.67
N GLY A 281 16.08 15.28 -23.98
CA GLY A 281 16.95 16.09 -24.82
C GLY A 281 16.51 17.55 -25.00
N TYR A 282 15.29 17.91 -24.61
CA TYR A 282 14.82 19.30 -24.64
C TYR A 282 15.41 20.13 -23.50
N PHE A 283 15.94 19.51 -22.44
CA PHE A 283 16.46 20.17 -21.25
C PHE A 283 17.98 19.96 -21.13
N PRO A 284 18.74 20.93 -20.59
CA PRO A 284 20.14 20.72 -20.28
C PRO A 284 20.28 19.66 -19.18
N SER A 285 21.37 18.90 -19.20
CA SER A 285 21.63 17.86 -18.18
C SER A 285 21.67 18.42 -16.75
N SER A 286 22.05 19.69 -16.59
CA SER A 286 22.07 20.40 -15.30
C SER A 286 20.69 20.58 -14.67
N THR A 287 19.58 20.40 -15.40
CA THR A 287 18.22 20.46 -14.84
C THR A 287 17.94 19.28 -13.90
N GLY A 288 18.71 18.19 -13.97
CA GLY A 288 18.55 17.06 -13.05
C GLY A 288 17.25 16.25 -13.25
N LEU A 289 16.67 16.28 -14.45
CA LEU A 289 15.47 15.51 -14.75
C LEU A 289 15.76 14.00 -14.72
N VAL A 290 14.96 13.27 -13.95
CA VAL A 290 14.98 11.80 -13.94
C VAL A 290 14.18 11.27 -15.15
N GLY A 291 14.75 10.29 -15.85
CA GLY A 291 14.18 9.64 -17.03
C GLY A 291 13.30 8.42 -16.71
N LYS A 292 13.04 7.62 -17.76
CA LYS A 292 12.25 6.38 -17.78
C LYS A 292 10.76 6.54 -17.56
N GLY A 293 10.25 7.77 -17.73
CA GLY A 293 8.83 8.10 -17.77
C GLY A 293 8.00 7.72 -16.53
N PRO A 294 6.74 8.14 -16.49
CA PRO A 294 5.88 8.01 -15.32
C PRO A 294 5.09 6.72 -15.25
N PHE A 295 5.41 5.67 -16.02
CA PHE A 295 4.65 4.41 -15.99
C PHE A 295 5.44 3.27 -15.35
N ARG A 296 4.79 2.54 -14.43
CA ARG A 296 5.32 1.36 -13.75
C ARG A 296 4.26 0.25 -13.71
N GLU A 297 4.70 -0.97 -13.92
CA GLU A 297 3.87 -2.17 -13.85
C GLU A 297 4.52 -3.20 -12.93
N ILE A 298 3.83 -3.51 -11.84
CA ILE A 298 4.18 -4.63 -10.96
C ILE A 298 3.49 -5.87 -11.52
N GLN A 299 4.27 -6.91 -11.78
CA GLN A 299 3.80 -8.16 -12.36
C GLN A 299 3.91 -9.28 -11.33
N LEU A 300 2.89 -10.14 -11.30
CA LEU A 300 2.95 -11.42 -10.62
C LEU A 300 3.08 -12.53 -11.66
N LEU A 301 4.15 -13.30 -11.58
CA LEU A 301 4.35 -14.51 -12.36
C LEU A 301 4.22 -15.74 -11.45
N VAL A 302 3.62 -16.80 -11.99
CA VAL A 302 3.53 -18.12 -11.35
C VAL A 302 4.12 -19.13 -12.32
N ASP A 303 5.22 -19.79 -11.93
CA ASP A 303 6.04 -20.66 -12.78
C ASP A 303 6.42 -19.99 -14.11
N GLY A 304 6.81 -18.71 -14.05
CA GLY A 304 7.17 -17.90 -15.22
C GLY A 304 6.00 -17.47 -16.11
N LYS A 305 4.76 -17.84 -15.77
CA LYS A 305 3.54 -17.38 -16.47
C LYS A 305 2.96 -16.17 -15.76
N LEU A 306 2.70 -15.10 -16.50
CA LEU A 306 2.03 -13.94 -15.93
C LEU A 306 0.63 -14.32 -15.42
N ALA A 307 0.40 -14.08 -14.13
CA ALA A 307 -0.87 -14.32 -13.45
C ALA A 307 -1.70 -13.04 -13.27
N GLY A 308 -1.04 -11.87 -13.24
CA GLY A 308 -1.71 -10.58 -13.20
C GLY A 308 -0.72 -9.43 -13.13
N VAL A 309 -1.25 -8.21 -13.22
CA VAL A 309 -0.47 -6.97 -13.13
C VAL A 309 -1.17 -5.95 -12.24
N VAL A 310 -0.38 -5.05 -11.68
CA VAL A 310 -0.79 -3.93 -10.86
C VAL A 310 -0.06 -2.69 -11.36
N TRP A 311 -0.79 -1.59 -11.49
CA TRP A 311 -0.20 -0.28 -11.75
C TRP A 311 -0.31 0.54 -10.46
N PRO A 312 0.81 0.82 -9.78
CA PRO A 312 0.79 1.35 -8.44
C PRO A 312 0.25 2.79 -8.40
N HIS A 313 -0.43 3.12 -7.31
CA HIS A 313 -0.83 4.48 -6.98
C HIS A 313 0.41 5.37 -6.74
N ALA A 314 0.35 6.62 -7.20
CA ALA A 314 1.37 7.63 -6.94
C ALA A 314 1.24 8.16 -5.51
N VAL A 315 1.96 7.56 -4.56
CA VAL A 315 2.02 8.04 -3.17
C VAL A 315 2.98 9.22 -3.11
N ILE A 316 2.51 10.37 -2.62
CA ILE A 316 3.36 11.51 -2.33
C ILE A 316 3.78 11.42 -0.87
N TYR A 317 5.04 11.07 -0.62
CA TYR A 317 5.57 11.01 0.73
C TYR A 317 5.68 12.40 1.37
N THR A 318 5.79 12.44 2.69
CA THR A 318 5.87 13.67 3.50
C THR A 318 6.99 14.64 3.10
N GLY A 319 8.07 14.14 2.48
CA GLY A 319 9.14 14.96 1.90
C GLY A 319 8.99 15.33 0.42
N GLY A 320 7.92 14.90 -0.26
CA GLY A 320 7.77 15.00 -1.71
C GLY A 320 7.17 16.33 -2.19
N ILE A 321 7.55 16.74 -3.40
CA ILE A 321 7.09 17.96 -4.12
C ILE A 321 7.38 19.26 -3.36
N THR A 322 6.65 19.52 -2.28
CA THR A 322 6.81 20.67 -1.40
C THR A 322 6.55 20.22 0.04
N PRO A 323 7.58 19.90 0.84
CA PRO A 323 7.42 19.30 2.16
C PRO A 323 6.52 20.09 3.13
N THR A 324 6.47 21.41 3.00
CA THR A 324 5.60 22.27 3.84
C THR A 324 4.11 22.05 3.60
N ASN A 325 3.71 21.50 2.44
CA ASN A 325 2.31 21.24 2.13
C ASN A 325 1.75 20.00 2.85
N TRP A 326 2.62 19.13 3.36
CA TRP A 326 2.23 17.86 3.98
C TRP A 326 2.11 17.95 5.51
N ARG A 327 1.84 19.16 6.04
CA ARG A 327 1.72 19.42 7.47
C ARG A 327 0.49 20.25 7.81
N PRO A 328 -0.30 19.87 8.84
CA PRO A 328 -0.24 18.60 9.58
C PRO A 328 -0.88 17.43 8.80
N LEU A 329 -1.32 17.65 7.56
CA LEU A 329 -2.04 16.67 6.75
C LEU A 329 -1.13 16.08 5.67
N THR A 330 -0.92 14.77 5.71
CA THR A 330 -0.12 14.06 4.70
C THR A 330 -0.97 13.61 3.51
N ALA A 331 -0.31 13.27 2.40
CA ALA A 331 -1.00 12.74 1.23
C ALA A 331 -1.62 11.37 1.53
N TYR A 332 -2.65 11.01 0.76
CA TYR A 332 -3.20 9.66 0.78
C TYR A 332 -2.10 8.61 0.52
N GLY A 333 -2.08 7.55 1.32
CA GLY A 333 -1.14 6.45 1.17
C GLY A 333 0.22 6.65 1.85
N THR A 334 0.44 7.78 2.54
CA THR A 334 1.71 8.06 3.23
C THR A 334 1.87 7.18 4.46
N TYR A 335 0.89 7.17 5.36
CA TYR A 335 0.95 6.43 6.62
C TYR A 335 0.35 5.03 6.57
N ASP A 336 -0.56 4.78 5.63
CA ASP A 336 -1.03 3.45 5.28
C ASP A 336 -0.90 3.29 3.76
N GLN A 337 0.20 2.68 3.32
CA GLN A 337 0.48 2.52 1.90
C GLN A 337 -0.57 1.63 1.24
N PRO A 338 -1.02 1.98 0.01
CA PRO A 338 -1.97 1.16 -0.71
C PRO A 338 -1.43 -0.24 -0.97
N THR A 339 -2.31 -1.23 -0.82
CA THR A 339 -2.07 -2.61 -1.27
C THR A 339 -2.90 -2.93 -2.49
N TYR A 340 -2.44 -3.93 -3.23
CA TYR A 340 -3.05 -4.32 -4.49
C TYR A 340 -3.30 -5.81 -4.49
N TYR A 341 -4.40 -6.24 -5.13
CA TYR A 341 -4.83 -7.63 -5.12
C TYR A 341 -4.86 -8.20 -6.54
N ILE A 342 -4.29 -9.38 -6.72
CA ILE A 342 -4.41 -10.19 -7.93
C ILE A 342 -5.13 -11.48 -7.59
N ASP A 343 -6.26 -11.73 -8.24
CA ASP A 343 -6.95 -13.02 -8.16
C ASP A 343 -6.19 -14.08 -8.97
N VAL A 344 -5.57 -15.02 -8.25
CA VAL A 344 -4.85 -16.17 -8.82
C VAL A 344 -5.66 -17.46 -8.74
N THR A 345 -6.94 -17.38 -8.37
CA THR A 345 -7.88 -18.51 -8.39
C THR A 345 -7.87 -19.24 -9.74
N PRO A 346 -7.80 -18.56 -10.91
CA PRO A 346 -7.70 -19.25 -12.20
C PRO A 346 -6.49 -20.18 -12.36
N PHE A 347 -5.40 -19.98 -11.59
CA PHE A 347 -4.21 -20.82 -11.61
C PHE A 347 -4.32 -22.07 -10.73
N ILE A 348 -5.29 -22.17 -9.81
CA ILE A 348 -5.43 -23.30 -8.88
C ILE A 348 -5.30 -24.69 -9.56
N PRO A 349 -5.90 -24.95 -10.74
CA PRO A 349 -5.74 -26.24 -11.41
C PRO A 349 -4.30 -26.62 -11.78
N LEU A 350 -3.38 -25.65 -11.83
CA LEU A 350 -1.96 -25.86 -12.08
C LEU A 350 -1.15 -25.98 -10.78
N LEU A 351 -1.70 -25.53 -9.64
CA LEU A 351 -0.99 -25.38 -8.38
C LEU A 351 -1.35 -26.43 -7.31
N ASN A 352 -2.40 -27.22 -7.55
CA ASN A 352 -2.96 -28.20 -6.61
C ASN A 352 -2.31 -29.60 -6.72
N ASP A 353 -1.07 -29.67 -7.19
CA ASP A 353 -0.33 -30.92 -7.40
C ASP A 353 0.53 -31.32 -6.18
N GLY A 354 0.56 -30.47 -5.15
CA GLY A 354 1.31 -30.70 -3.91
C GLY A 354 2.79 -30.37 -4.00
N LYS A 355 3.26 -29.78 -5.11
CA LYS A 355 4.64 -29.35 -5.29
C LYS A 355 4.80 -27.86 -4.96
N GLN A 356 6.06 -27.45 -4.90
CA GLN A 356 6.42 -26.04 -4.85
C GLN A 356 6.28 -25.41 -6.23
N HIS A 357 5.70 -24.21 -6.25
CA HIS A 357 5.57 -23.37 -7.44
C HIS A 357 6.28 -22.04 -7.21
N ALA A 358 6.91 -21.51 -8.25
CA ALA A 358 7.64 -20.26 -8.17
C ALA A 358 6.68 -19.08 -8.34
N PHE A 359 6.50 -18.29 -7.27
CA PHE A 359 5.78 -17.02 -7.32
C PHE A 359 6.80 -15.89 -7.42
N THR A 360 6.81 -15.17 -8.53
CA THR A 360 7.76 -14.09 -8.80
C THR A 360 7.05 -12.75 -8.90
N LEU A 361 7.48 -11.79 -8.09
CA LEU A 361 7.11 -10.38 -8.24
C LEU A 361 8.16 -9.68 -9.09
N ARG A 362 7.73 -8.91 -10.08
CA ARG A 362 8.62 -8.19 -11.00
C ARG A 362 8.14 -6.76 -11.21
N VAL A 363 9.05 -5.84 -11.48
CA VAL A 363 8.72 -4.44 -11.80
C VAL A 363 9.22 -4.10 -13.19
N GLN A 364 8.33 -3.60 -14.04
CA GLN A 364 8.64 -3.09 -15.37
C GLN A 364 8.31 -1.61 -15.45
N GLY A 365 9.15 -0.86 -16.18
CA GLY A 365 8.97 0.56 -16.44
C GLY A 365 8.71 0.88 -17.90
N GLN A 366 8.60 2.18 -18.18
CA GLN A 366 8.53 2.72 -19.54
C GLN A 366 9.90 2.90 -20.19
N GLY A 367 10.99 2.84 -19.43
CA GLY A 367 12.34 2.95 -19.97
C GLY A 367 12.63 1.90 -21.04
N VAL A 368 13.67 2.13 -21.83
CA VAL A 368 14.13 1.18 -22.86
C VAL A 368 14.23 -0.23 -22.29
N SER A 369 13.72 -1.21 -23.04
CA SER A 369 13.63 -2.62 -22.62
C SER A 369 12.89 -2.82 -21.30
N HIS A 370 11.86 -2.01 -21.05
CA HIS A 370 11.03 -2.03 -19.84
C HIS A 370 11.79 -1.73 -18.54
N SER A 371 12.90 -1.00 -18.63
CA SER A 371 13.72 -0.70 -17.46
C SER A 371 13.10 0.33 -16.51
N ILE A 372 13.47 0.22 -15.24
CA ILE A 372 13.24 1.19 -14.16
C ILE A 372 14.57 1.85 -13.76
N ASN A 373 14.56 2.91 -12.93
CA ASN A 373 15.74 3.60 -12.47
C ASN A 373 16.49 2.79 -11.39
N SER A 374 16.35 3.15 -10.11
CA SER A 374 17.15 2.54 -9.03
C SER A 374 16.58 1.19 -8.60
N ASN A 375 15.52 1.19 -7.80
CA ASN A 375 14.91 -0.05 -7.32
C ASN A 375 13.51 0.19 -6.75
N TRP A 376 12.78 -0.90 -6.57
CA TRP A 376 11.48 -0.97 -5.90
C TRP A 376 11.54 -1.94 -4.73
N PHE A 377 10.93 -1.57 -3.60
CA PHE A 377 10.68 -2.51 -2.51
C PHE A 377 9.32 -3.15 -2.70
N VAL A 378 9.31 -4.47 -2.89
CA VAL A 378 8.10 -5.22 -3.21
C VAL A 378 7.98 -6.44 -2.31
N SER A 379 6.82 -6.63 -1.71
CA SER A 379 6.47 -7.83 -0.96
C SER A 379 5.01 -8.16 -1.20
N GLY A 380 4.59 -9.35 -0.79
CA GLY A 380 3.20 -9.73 -0.85
C GLY A 380 2.84 -10.86 0.10
N SER A 381 1.60 -11.30 -0.02
CA SER A 381 1.12 -12.52 0.64
C SER A 381 0.18 -13.29 -0.27
N VAL A 382 0.30 -14.62 -0.26
CA VAL A 382 -0.63 -15.52 -0.94
C VAL A 382 -1.70 -15.94 0.05
N GLN A 383 -2.92 -15.47 -0.18
CA GLN A 383 -4.07 -15.63 0.70
C GLN A 383 -5.02 -16.67 0.15
N LEU A 384 -5.26 -17.73 0.93
CA LEU A 384 -5.94 -18.93 0.50
C LEU A 384 -7.23 -19.16 1.30
N LYS A 385 -8.31 -19.48 0.59
CA LYS A 385 -9.50 -20.10 1.20
C LYS A 385 -9.50 -21.58 0.91
N LEU A 386 -9.59 -22.39 1.95
CA LEU A 386 -9.48 -23.84 1.90
C LEU A 386 -10.86 -24.49 1.96
N GLY A 387 -10.99 -25.62 1.28
CA GLY A 387 -12.15 -26.50 1.36
C GLY A 387 -11.86 -27.77 2.16
N ASN A 388 -12.90 -28.61 2.29
CA ASN A 388 -12.80 -29.89 2.99
C ASN A 388 -12.39 -31.07 2.08
N SER A 389 -12.22 -30.83 0.79
CA SER A 389 -11.89 -31.86 -0.19
C SER A 389 -10.92 -31.30 -1.22
N ARG A 390 -10.13 -32.20 -1.83
CA ARG A 390 -9.27 -31.85 -2.96
C ARG A 390 -10.07 -31.14 -4.06
N VAL A 391 -9.51 -30.06 -4.56
CA VAL A 391 -9.99 -29.32 -5.71
C VAL A 391 -9.33 -29.89 -6.97
N THR A 392 -10.09 -29.99 -8.06
CA THR A 392 -9.62 -30.41 -9.38
C THR A 392 -10.07 -29.39 -10.42
N GLY A 393 -9.57 -29.46 -11.64
CA GLY A 393 -9.97 -28.51 -12.67
C GLY A 393 -9.01 -28.49 -13.85
N ARG A 394 -9.19 -27.50 -14.71
CA ARG A 394 -8.26 -27.18 -15.79
C ARG A 394 -8.34 -25.70 -16.13
N MET A 395 -7.21 -25.14 -16.54
CA MET A 395 -7.18 -23.82 -17.17
C MET A 395 -7.81 -23.93 -18.57
N THR A 396 -8.81 -23.11 -18.85
CA THR A 396 -9.55 -23.10 -20.12
C THR A 396 -9.13 -21.96 -21.03
N THR A 397 -8.55 -20.89 -20.48
CA THR A 397 -8.05 -19.76 -21.26
C THR A 397 -6.79 -19.20 -20.63
N TYR A 398 -5.78 -18.95 -21.46
CA TYR A 398 -4.57 -18.20 -21.13
C TYR A 398 -4.24 -17.28 -22.30
N ASP A 399 -4.89 -16.13 -22.34
CA ASP A 399 -4.76 -15.11 -23.39
C ASP A 399 -4.15 -13.85 -22.76
N ILE A 400 -2.83 -13.76 -22.88
CA ILE A 400 -2.01 -12.71 -22.27
C ILE A 400 -1.30 -11.92 -23.36
N GLN A 401 -1.53 -10.61 -23.37
CA GLN A 401 -0.66 -9.70 -24.10
C GLN A 401 0.73 -9.74 -23.45
N SER A 402 1.81 -9.96 -24.19
CA SER A 402 3.16 -10.21 -23.62
C SER A 402 3.72 -9.00 -22.85
N SER A 403 3.60 -7.80 -23.42
CA SER A 403 4.04 -6.53 -22.82
C SER A 403 2.92 -5.49 -22.86
N PRO A 404 2.87 -4.52 -21.93
CA PRO A 404 1.91 -3.43 -22.02
C PRO A 404 2.18 -2.59 -23.27
N VAL A 405 1.12 -2.09 -23.92
CA VAL A 405 1.26 -1.07 -24.97
C VAL A 405 1.36 0.27 -24.27
N ILE A 406 2.47 0.98 -24.48
CA ILE A 406 2.72 2.31 -23.90
C ILE A 406 2.83 3.29 -25.06
N HIS A 407 1.99 4.32 -25.04
CA HIS A 407 2.00 5.42 -25.99
C HIS A 407 2.38 6.70 -25.27
N THR A 408 3.53 7.26 -25.62
CA THR A 408 3.90 8.62 -25.24
C THR A 408 3.46 9.58 -26.34
N SER A 409 2.93 10.74 -25.95
CA SER A 409 2.63 11.86 -26.82
C SER A 409 3.04 13.15 -26.11
N GLY A 410 3.24 14.24 -26.86
CA GLY A 410 3.62 15.51 -26.26
C GLY A 410 4.21 16.49 -27.27
N SER A 411 4.56 17.66 -26.79
CA SER A 411 5.16 18.72 -27.59
C SER A 411 5.98 19.64 -26.71
N ALA A 412 7.01 20.26 -27.31
CA ALA A 412 7.70 21.39 -26.74
C ALA A 412 7.15 22.71 -27.30
N THR A 413 7.23 23.80 -26.54
CA THR A 413 7.01 25.16 -27.05
C THR A 413 8.11 25.53 -28.05
N THR A 414 7.86 26.53 -28.90
CA THR A 414 8.74 26.92 -30.01
C THR A 414 10.13 27.37 -29.57
N ASP A 415 10.23 27.94 -28.36
CA ASP A 415 11.46 28.32 -27.68
C ASP A 415 12.11 27.15 -26.90
N ASN A 416 11.51 25.97 -26.96
CA ASN A 416 11.82 24.79 -26.15
C ASN A 416 11.80 25.08 -24.64
N SER A 417 11.13 26.14 -24.17
CA SER A 417 11.07 26.48 -22.74
C SER A 417 10.17 25.54 -21.96
N THR A 418 9.16 24.96 -22.59
CA THR A 418 8.17 24.12 -21.93
C THR A 418 7.95 22.84 -22.71
N VAL A 419 7.91 21.70 -22.02
CA VAL A 419 7.51 20.41 -22.58
C VAL A 419 6.25 19.92 -21.89
N SER A 420 5.23 19.57 -22.67
CA SER A 420 4.09 18.80 -22.18
C SER A 420 4.18 17.37 -22.72
N ALA A 421 3.95 16.39 -21.86
CA ALA A 421 3.94 14.98 -22.20
C ALA A 421 2.72 14.28 -21.62
N SER A 422 2.20 13.29 -22.34
CA SER A 422 1.17 12.38 -21.86
C SER A 422 1.56 10.95 -22.21
N VAL A 423 1.47 10.06 -21.22
CA VAL A 423 1.73 8.63 -21.36
C VAL A 423 0.45 7.87 -21.12
N VAL A 424 0.06 7.06 -22.09
CA VAL A 424 -1.10 6.16 -22.01
C VAL A 424 -0.60 4.73 -22.06
N ALA A 425 -0.91 3.94 -21.03
CA ALA A 425 -0.57 2.53 -20.97
C ALA A 425 -1.82 1.66 -20.99
N GLN A 426 -1.76 0.56 -21.75
CA GLN A 426 -2.84 -0.40 -21.92
C GLN A 426 -2.31 -1.84 -21.88
N ARG A 427 -3.02 -2.71 -21.17
CA ARG A 427 -2.73 -4.16 -21.16
C ARG A 427 -4.01 -4.97 -21.07
N ARG A 428 -4.04 -6.08 -21.81
CA ARG A 428 -5.07 -7.12 -21.72
C ARG A 428 -4.52 -8.40 -21.09
N VAL A 429 -5.24 -8.89 -20.06
CA VAL A 429 -5.00 -10.17 -19.37
C VAL A 429 -6.32 -10.91 -19.28
N ASN A 430 -6.39 -12.11 -19.86
CA ASN A 430 -7.57 -12.97 -19.78
C ASN A 430 -7.17 -14.40 -19.42
N ILE A 431 -7.48 -14.79 -18.19
CA ILE A 431 -7.14 -16.09 -17.63
C ILE A 431 -8.40 -16.70 -17.05
N ALA A 432 -8.76 -17.90 -17.50
CA ALA A 432 -9.96 -18.58 -17.03
C ALA A 432 -9.69 -20.06 -16.77
N SER A 433 -10.42 -20.61 -15.82
CA SER A 433 -10.38 -22.02 -15.48
C SER A 433 -11.73 -22.55 -15.02
N GLU A 434 -11.91 -23.85 -15.22
CA GLU A 434 -12.95 -24.64 -14.60
C GLU A 434 -12.39 -25.23 -13.31
N ILE A 435 -13.06 -25.00 -12.18
CA ILE A 435 -12.65 -25.51 -10.88
C ILE A 435 -13.80 -26.36 -10.31
N ARG A 436 -13.48 -27.61 -9.95
CA ARG A 436 -14.39 -28.61 -9.40
C ARG A 436 -13.98 -29.02 -7.99
N GLY A 437 -14.93 -29.05 -7.08
CA GLY A 437 -14.73 -29.38 -5.67
C GLY A 437 -16.07 -29.35 -4.93
N ARG A 438 -16.09 -29.80 -3.68
CA ARG A 438 -17.27 -29.58 -2.81
C ARG A 438 -17.32 -28.11 -2.40
N PHE A 439 -17.88 -27.27 -3.25
CA PHE A 439 -18.33 -25.93 -2.85
C PHE A 439 -19.81 -25.99 -2.46
N TRP A 440 -20.35 -24.89 -1.92
CA TRP A 440 -21.80 -24.71 -1.78
C TRP A 440 -22.56 -24.88 -3.12
N HIS A 441 -21.85 -24.77 -4.27
CA HIS A 441 -22.31 -25.20 -5.59
C HIS A 441 -21.31 -26.18 -6.24
N PRO A 442 -21.76 -27.28 -6.87
CA PRO A 442 -20.87 -28.36 -7.32
C PRO A 442 -19.86 -27.99 -8.43
N ASP A 443 -20.06 -26.90 -9.17
CA ASP A 443 -19.14 -26.41 -10.21
C ASP A 443 -18.97 -24.88 -10.13
N ARG A 444 -17.71 -24.38 -10.17
CA ARG A 444 -17.42 -22.95 -10.34
C ARG A 444 -16.53 -22.71 -11.56
N CYS A 445 -16.92 -21.76 -12.39
CA CYS A 445 -16.00 -21.13 -13.35
C CYS A 445 -15.28 -19.98 -12.63
N ALA A 446 -13.95 -19.97 -12.66
CA ALA A 446 -13.15 -18.85 -12.21
C ALA A 446 -12.57 -18.15 -13.45
N SER A 447 -12.86 -16.87 -13.63
CA SER A 447 -12.32 -16.08 -14.73
C SER A 447 -11.81 -14.75 -14.21
N ASN A 448 -10.59 -14.41 -14.55
CA ASN A 448 -10.03 -13.09 -14.33
C ASN A 448 -9.81 -12.44 -15.71
N ARG A 449 -10.64 -11.44 -16.03
CA ARG A 449 -10.51 -10.62 -17.23
C ARG A 449 -10.19 -9.20 -16.79
N ILE A 450 -8.97 -8.77 -17.03
CA ILE A 450 -8.49 -7.42 -16.72
C ILE A 450 -8.19 -6.71 -18.04
N SER A 451 -8.83 -5.56 -18.21
CA SER A 451 -8.50 -4.56 -19.22
C SER A 451 -8.25 -3.26 -18.48
N SER A 452 -6.98 -2.87 -18.37
CA SER A 452 -6.57 -1.67 -17.64
C SER A 452 -6.15 -0.58 -18.61
N THR A 453 -6.47 0.68 -18.32
CA THR A 453 -5.97 1.86 -19.02
C THR A 453 -5.55 2.92 -18.01
N ALA A 454 -4.32 3.41 -18.11
CA ALA A 454 -3.77 4.45 -17.25
C ALA A 454 -3.29 5.62 -18.12
N ILE A 455 -3.53 6.83 -17.65
CA ILE A 455 -3.19 8.07 -18.35
C ILE A 455 -2.41 8.96 -17.39
N PHE A 456 -1.16 9.25 -17.73
CA PHE A 456 -0.31 10.20 -17.04
C PHE A 456 -0.16 11.44 -17.91
N ARG A 457 -0.19 12.62 -17.29
CA ARG A 457 0.02 13.92 -17.97
C ARG A 457 0.99 14.74 -17.15
N SER A 458 1.98 15.33 -17.80
CA SER A 458 2.96 16.20 -17.17
C SER A 458 3.26 17.43 -18.06
N MET A 459 3.68 18.50 -17.40
CA MET A 459 4.18 19.73 -18.02
C MET A 459 5.46 20.12 -17.26
N LYS A 460 6.52 20.48 -17.97
CA LYS A 460 7.82 20.86 -17.42
C LYS A 460 8.32 22.13 -18.09
N GLU A 461 8.78 23.09 -17.31
CA GLU A 461 9.32 24.38 -17.77
C GLU A 461 10.81 24.49 -17.45
N LYS A 462 11.61 25.03 -18.36
CA LYS A 462 13.07 25.24 -18.21
C LYS A 462 13.40 26.21 -17.08
N ASP A 463 12.55 27.20 -16.86
CA ASP A 463 12.78 28.29 -15.90
C ASP A 463 12.03 28.09 -14.57
N GLY A 464 11.42 26.93 -14.35
CA GLY A 464 10.56 26.65 -13.19
C GLY A 464 11.25 26.41 -11.85
N TYR A 465 12.57 26.61 -11.74
CA TYR A 465 13.27 26.58 -10.45
C TYR A 465 14.48 27.51 -10.46
N SER A 466 14.25 28.82 -10.40
CA SER A 466 15.26 29.73 -9.87
C SER A 466 15.36 29.48 -8.37
N GLY A 467 16.33 28.66 -7.96
CA GLY A 467 16.68 28.48 -6.57
C GLY A 467 16.91 29.84 -5.91
N GLY A 468 16.01 30.21 -5.00
CA GLY A 468 16.26 31.27 -4.03
C GLY A 468 17.15 30.69 -2.94
N THR A 469 18.44 30.92 -3.04
CA THR A 469 19.32 30.98 -1.87
C THR A 469 18.84 32.11 -0.97
N SER A 470 18.38 31.77 0.22
CA SER A 470 18.58 32.57 1.43
C SER A 470 18.57 31.64 2.64
#